data_AF-A0A5B7JG45-F1
#
_entry.id   AF-A0A5B7JG45-F1
#
_cell.length_a   1.000
_cell.length_b   1.000
_cell.length_c   1.000
_cell.angle_alpha   90.00
_cell.angle_beta   90.00
_cell.angle_gamma   90.00
#
_symmetry.space_group_name_H-M   'P 1'
#
loop_
_entity.id
_entity.type
_entity.pdbx_description
1 polymer ?
#
loop_
_entity_poly.entity_id
_entity_poly.type
_entity_poly.pdbx_seq_one_letter_code
_entity_poly.pdbx_strand_id
1 'polypeptide(L)'
;MCPTPAPVGPMPPSVRPMPPSVRPMPPSLRPILPSSPTLMPPMLSPPPVCPDSVRRHFPASDSCSSFYECRKGVAERRECPDNLLYNVDSHHTRYPCDYFYNVVCVLQSPPSGSFPHPQQQQQRHYELDQHKKIFNFYTYVTNKW
;
A
#
# COMPACT_ATOMS: atom_id res chain seq x y z
N MET A 1 -39.50 76.55 -20.71
CA MET A 1 -38.20 76.63 -20.03
C MET A 1 -38.12 75.46 -19.07
N CYS A 2 -37.49 74.35 -19.46
CA CYS A 2 -37.33 73.20 -18.59
C CYS A 2 -35.98 73.34 -17.85
N PRO A 3 -35.94 73.21 -16.51
CA PRO A 3 -34.70 73.33 -15.75
C PRO A 3 -33.76 72.17 -16.11
N THR A 4 -32.50 72.50 -16.38
CA THR A 4 -31.43 71.52 -16.61
C THR A 4 -31.22 70.65 -15.36
N PRO A 5 -31.08 69.32 -15.50
CA PRO A 5 -30.80 68.46 -14.36
C PRO A 5 -29.41 68.76 -13.78
N ALA A 6 -29.33 68.80 -12.45
CA ALA A 6 -28.10 69.04 -11.70
C ALA A 6 -27.09 67.89 -11.91
N PRO A 7 -25.77 68.16 -11.87
CA PRO A 7 -24.76 67.12 -12.03
C PRO A 7 -24.79 66.15 -10.85
N VAL A 8 -24.96 64.86 -11.16
CA VAL A 8 -24.96 63.77 -10.17
C VAL A 8 -23.52 63.48 -9.80
N GLY A 9 -23.10 63.92 -8.61
CA GLY A 9 -21.76 63.63 -8.08
C GLY A 9 -21.56 62.14 -7.76
N PRO A 10 -20.32 61.64 -7.74
CA PRO A 10 -20.04 60.24 -7.40
C PRO A 10 -20.43 59.96 -5.95
N MET A 11 -21.20 58.88 -5.75
CA MET A 11 -21.64 58.44 -4.42
C MET A 11 -20.43 57.98 -3.60
N PRO A 12 -20.32 58.33 -2.31
CA PRO A 12 -19.23 57.87 -1.48
C PRO A 12 -19.33 56.36 -1.22
N PRO A 13 -18.21 55.62 -1.16
CA PRO A 13 -18.23 54.21 -0.81
C PRO A 13 -18.69 54.02 0.64
N SER A 14 -19.73 53.23 0.84
CA SER A 14 -20.24 52.85 2.16
C SER A 14 -19.26 51.88 2.84
N VAL A 15 -18.23 52.42 3.49
CA VAL A 15 -17.32 51.62 4.32
C VAL A 15 -18.02 51.28 5.63
N ARG A 16 -18.54 50.05 5.75
CA ARG A 16 -19.02 49.53 7.04
C ARG A 16 -17.80 49.08 7.86
N PRO A 17 -17.66 49.51 9.13
CA PRO A 17 -16.67 48.92 10.03
C PRO A 17 -17.04 47.45 10.29
N MET A 18 -16.10 46.52 10.05
CA MET A 18 -16.27 45.14 10.47
C MET A 18 -16.06 45.06 12.00
N PRO A 19 -16.94 44.38 12.76
CA PRO A 19 -16.70 44.18 14.18
C PRO A 19 -15.48 43.28 14.39
N PRO A 20 -14.65 43.51 15.44
CA PRO A 20 -13.59 42.58 15.78
C PRO A 20 -14.21 41.27 16.25
N SER A 21 -14.21 40.25 15.39
CA SER A 21 -14.64 38.90 15.74
C SER A 21 -13.55 38.20 16.53
N VAL A 22 -13.26 38.67 17.74
CA VAL A 22 -12.45 37.93 18.71
C VAL A 22 -13.42 37.13 19.57
N ARG A 23 -13.82 35.95 19.06
CA ARG A 23 -14.42 34.94 19.94
C ARG A 23 -13.26 34.27 20.68
N PRO A 24 -13.26 34.22 22.02
CA PRO A 24 -12.32 33.38 22.75
C PRO A 24 -12.53 31.93 22.30
N MET A 25 -11.46 31.29 21.79
CA MET A 25 -11.48 29.86 21.56
C MET A 25 -11.63 29.17 22.93
N PRO A 26 -12.55 28.21 23.09
CA PRO A 26 -12.59 27.43 24.31
C PRO A 26 -11.24 26.69 24.46
N PRO A 27 -10.65 26.62 25.66
CA PRO A 27 -9.52 25.74 25.87
C PRO A 27 -9.99 24.33 25.56
N SER A 28 -9.39 23.75 24.52
CA SER A 28 -9.63 22.36 24.14
C SER A 28 -9.05 21.46 25.24
N LEU A 29 -9.78 21.32 26.35
CA LEU A 29 -9.58 20.27 27.34
C LEU A 29 -10.03 18.94 26.75
N ARG A 30 -9.40 18.55 25.64
CA ARG A 30 -9.28 17.14 25.32
C ARG A 30 -8.30 16.59 26.35
N PRO A 31 -8.64 15.52 27.07
CA PRO A 31 -7.63 14.76 27.79
C PRO A 31 -6.51 14.46 26.79
N ILE A 32 -5.30 14.94 27.07
CA ILE A 32 -4.11 14.43 26.41
C ILE A 32 -4.02 12.99 26.92
N LEU A 33 -4.66 12.08 26.20
CA LEU A 33 -4.41 10.67 26.37
C LEU A 33 -2.89 10.54 26.23
N PRO A 34 -2.18 9.90 27.17
CA PRO A 34 -0.77 9.63 26.95
C PRO A 34 -0.70 8.93 25.58
N SER A 35 0.00 9.55 24.63
CA SER A 35 0.45 8.88 23.42
C SER A 35 1.29 7.72 23.92
N SER A 36 0.63 6.59 24.14
CA SER A 36 1.19 5.45 24.84
C SER A 36 2.52 5.12 24.19
N PRO A 37 3.68 5.29 24.86
CA PRO A 37 4.97 5.09 24.22
C PRO A 37 5.28 3.61 23.94
N THR A 38 4.31 2.71 24.15
CA THR A 38 4.50 1.27 23.96
C THR A 38 3.16 0.55 23.77
N LEU A 39 2.24 1.06 22.93
CA LEU A 39 1.31 0.14 22.30
C LEU A 39 1.97 -0.38 21.03
N MET A 40 2.87 -1.36 21.19
CA MET A 40 3.16 -2.23 20.06
C MET A 40 1.79 -2.71 19.55
N PRO A 41 1.43 -2.49 18.27
CA PRO A 41 0.22 -3.07 17.72
C PRO A 41 0.26 -4.57 18.05
N PRO A 42 -0.85 -5.20 18.45
CA PRO A 42 -0.86 -6.59 18.88
C PRO A 42 -0.14 -7.43 17.82
N MET A 43 1.11 -7.79 18.11
CA MET A 43 1.94 -8.48 17.14
C MET A 43 1.41 -9.90 17.11
N LEU A 44 0.77 -10.24 16.01
CA LEU A 44 0.31 -11.59 15.73
C LEU A 44 1.49 -12.58 15.59
N SER A 45 2.75 -12.10 15.65
CA SER A 45 3.98 -12.89 15.64
C SER A 45 5.09 -12.22 16.48
N PRO A 46 5.90 -12.97 17.26
CA PRO A 46 7.04 -12.41 17.97
C PRO A 46 8.06 -11.81 16.97
N PRO A 47 8.67 -10.65 17.27
CA PRO A 47 9.65 -10.04 16.41
C PRO A 47 10.92 -10.90 16.30
N PRO A 48 11.60 -10.92 15.14
CA PRO A 48 12.83 -11.66 14.95
C PRO A 48 13.98 -11.06 15.78
N VAL A 49 14.93 -11.91 16.17
CA VAL A 49 16.15 -11.47 16.87
C VAL A 49 17.04 -10.70 15.90
N CYS A 50 17.21 -9.40 16.13
CA CYS A 50 18.05 -8.53 15.31
C CYS A 50 19.49 -8.50 15.86
N PRO A 51 20.52 -8.68 15.02
CA PRO A 51 21.89 -8.38 15.40
C PRO A 51 22.08 -6.85 15.53
N ASP A 52 22.73 -6.40 16.60
CA ASP A 52 22.82 -4.98 16.98
C ASP A 52 23.57 -4.10 15.96
N SER A 53 24.47 -4.70 15.18
CA SER A 53 25.46 -3.98 14.38
C SER A 53 25.17 -3.87 12.89
N VAL A 54 24.16 -4.58 12.35
CA VAL A 54 23.93 -4.62 10.88
C VAL A 54 22.46 -4.42 10.54
N ARG A 55 22.20 -3.48 9.61
CA ARG A 55 20.88 -3.33 8.99
C ARG A 55 20.59 -4.57 8.14
N ARG A 56 19.60 -5.35 8.56
CA ARG A 56 19.15 -6.59 7.90
C ARG A 56 17.64 -6.58 7.83
N HIS A 57 17.11 -7.27 6.83
CA HIS A 57 15.68 -7.47 6.69
C HIS A 57 15.35 -8.94 6.94
N PHE A 58 14.22 -9.19 7.57
CA PHE A 58 13.73 -10.53 7.87
C PHE A 58 12.28 -10.67 7.38
N PRO A 59 11.91 -11.84 6.84
CA PRO A 59 10.53 -12.09 6.44
C PRO A 59 9.60 -12.09 7.66
N ALA A 60 8.38 -11.59 7.50
CA ALA A 60 7.34 -11.79 8.50
C ALA A 60 6.72 -13.18 8.34
N SER A 61 6.57 -13.91 9.44
CA SER A 61 5.98 -15.26 9.43
C SER A 61 4.46 -15.24 9.28
N ASP A 62 3.83 -14.11 9.60
CA ASP A 62 2.39 -13.88 9.53
C ASP A 62 1.91 -13.31 8.19
N SER A 63 2.79 -12.67 7.40
CA SER A 63 2.40 -12.09 6.10
C SER A 63 3.57 -11.92 5.13
N CYS A 64 3.36 -12.22 3.85
CA CYS A 64 4.36 -12.07 2.79
C CYS A 64 4.58 -10.62 2.34
N SER A 65 3.56 -9.78 2.51
CA SER A 65 3.58 -8.34 2.19
C SER A 65 4.26 -7.52 3.27
N SER A 66 4.56 -8.12 4.44
CA SER A 66 5.28 -7.46 5.53
C SER A 66 6.66 -8.07 5.72
N PHE A 67 7.59 -7.24 6.18
CA PHE A 67 8.94 -7.63 6.57
C PHE A 67 9.38 -6.86 7.81
N TYR A 68 10.40 -7.37 8.49
CA TYR A 68 11.03 -6.70 9.61
C TYR A 68 12.34 -6.05 9.15
N GLU A 69 12.47 -4.77 9.43
CA GLU A 69 13.69 -3.99 9.24
C GLU A 69 14.42 -3.86 10.58
N CYS A 70 15.59 -4.49 10.70
CA CYS A 70 16.42 -4.36 11.88
C CYS A 70 17.22 -3.05 11.84
N ARG A 71 17.05 -2.20 12.85
CA ARG A 71 17.83 -0.98 13.08
C ARG A 71 18.30 -0.90 14.53
N LYS A 72 19.61 -0.86 14.76
CA LYS A 72 20.22 -0.72 16.10
C LYS A 72 19.65 -1.72 17.13
N GLY A 73 19.58 -3.00 16.74
CA GLY A 73 19.03 -4.06 17.59
C GLY A 73 17.49 -4.11 17.68
N VAL A 74 16.77 -3.18 17.05
CA VAL A 74 15.29 -3.14 17.09
C VAL A 74 14.70 -3.63 15.76
N ALA A 75 13.78 -4.60 15.83
CA ALA A 75 13.00 -5.07 14.69
C ALA A 75 11.79 -4.14 14.45
N GLU A 76 11.80 -3.39 13.36
CA GLU A 76 10.67 -2.55 12.95
C GLU A 76 9.86 -3.25 11.86
N ARG A 77 8.57 -3.50 12.08
CA ARG A 77 7.70 -4.07 11.04
C ARG A 77 7.42 -3.01 9.97
N ARG A 78 7.66 -3.38 8.71
CA ARG A 78 7.39 -2.59 7.51
C ARG A 78 6.51 -3.41 6.58
N GLU A 79 5.67 -2.72 5.82
CA GLU A 79 4.87 -3.33 4.76
C GLU A 79 5.39 -2.84 3.41
N CYS A 80 5.38 -3.71 2.42
CA CYS A 80 5.70 -3.38 1.04
C CYS A 80 4.51 -2.68 0.37
N PRO A 81 4.60 -1.39 -0.03
CA PRO A 81 3.63 -0.77 -0.93
C PRO A 81 3.43 -1.51 -2.26
N ASP A 82 2.33 -1.15 -2.94
CA ASP A 82 1.86 -1.70 -4.21
C ASP A 82 1.54 -3.20 -4.19
N ASN A 83 1.22 -3.75 -3.01
CA ASN A 83 0.98 -5.19 -2.80
C ASN A 83 2.16 -6.07 -3.23
N LEU A 84 3.38 -5.53 -3.14
CA LEU A 84 4.60 -6.27 -3.37
C LEU A 84 4.88 -7.22 -2.18
N LEU A 85 5.68 -8.25 -2.42
CA LEU A 85 6.07 -9.23 -1.41
C LEU A 85 7.55 -9.07 -1.06
N TYR A 86 7.90 -9.39 0.18
CA TYR A 86 9.29 -9.33 0.64
C TYR A 86 10.16 -10.39 -0.06
N ASN A 87 11.19 -9.93 -0.77
CA ASN A 87 12.13 -10.80 -1.47
C ASN A 87 13.49 -10.81 -0.77
N VAL A 88 13.91 -11.96 -0.25
CA VAL A 88 15.21 -12.16 0.42
C VAL A 88 16.37 -11.93 -0.55
N ASP A 89 16.20 -12.30 -1.82
CA ASP A 89 17.20 -12.20 -2.88
C ASP A 89 17.15 -10.85 -3.63
N SER A 90 16.31 -9.91 -3.18
CA SER A 90 16.27 -8.60 -3.81
C SER A 90 17.61 -7.87 -3.63
N HIS A 91 18.14 -7.39 -4.76
CA HIS A 91 19.31 -6.50 -4.77
C HIS A 91 19.03 -5.12 -4.15
N HIS A 92 17.75 -4.80 -3.90
CA HIS A 92 17.31 -3.52 -3.34
C HIS A 92 17.46 -3.50 -1.81
N THR A 93 18.65 -3.14 -1.34
CA THR A 93 18.98 -3.01 0.10
C THR A 93 18.14 -1.97 0.85
N ARG A 94 17.50 -1.02 0.16
CA ARG A 94 16.61 -0.03 0.78
C ARG A 94 15.14 -0.45 0.78
N TYR A 95 14.75 -1.29 -0.17
CA TYR A 95 13.37 -1.64 -0.42
C TYR A 95 13.28 -3.06 -0.98
N PRO A 96 13.37 -4.07 -0.10
CA PRO A 96 13.50 -5.47 -0.48
C PRO A 96 12.15 -6.10 -0.86
N CYS A 97 11.38 -5.42 -1.68
CA CYS A 97 10.05 -5.83 -2.10
C CYS A 97 10.05 -6.09 -3.61
N ASP A 98 9.43 -7.17 -4.02
CA ASP A 98 9.34 -7.61 -5.40
C ASP A 98 7.96 -8.22 -5.65
N TYR A 99 7.62 -8.43 -6.92
CA TYR A 99 6.34 -9.01 -7.27
C TYR A 99 6.23 -10.47 -6.82
N PHE A 100 5.01 -10.93 -6.56
CA PHE A 100 4.70 -12.29 -6.11
C PHE A 100 5.30 -13.41 -6.99
N TYR A 101 5.61 -13.14 -8.26
CA TYR A 101 6.19 -14.13 -9.17
C TYR A 101 7.71 -14.28 -9.00
N ASN A 102 8.38 -13.32 -8.36
CA ASN A 102 9.82 -13.35 -8.08
C ASN A 102 10.15 -13.78 -6.65
N VAL A 103 9.13 -14.03 -5.81
CA VAL A 103 9.28 -14.25 -4.37
C VAL A 103 8.73 -15.60 -3.96
N VAL A 104 9.54 -16.37 -3.22
CA VAL A 104 9.07 -17.59 -2.55
C VAL A 104 8.64 -17.24 -1.14
N CYS A 105 7.36 -16.96 -0.95
CA CYS A 105 6.80 -16.76 0.37
C CYS A 105 6.30 -18.07 0.97
N VAL A 106 6.86 -18.48 2.10
CA VAL A 106 6.42 -19.64 2.86
C VAL A 106 5.71 -19.16 4.12
N LEU A 107 4.46 -18.73 3.98
CA LEU A 107 3.56 -18.74 5.13
C LEU A 107 3.36 -20.20 5.49
N GLN A 108 3.47 -20.54 6.78
CA GLN A 108 3.04 -21.85 7.26
C GLN A 108 1.50 -21.91 7.21
N SER A 109 0.94 -21.85 6.01
CA SER A 109 -0.41 -22.32 5.75
C SER A 109 -0.42 -23.84 5.97
N PRO A 110 -1.49 -24.42 6.53
CA PRO A 110 -1.62 -25.87 6.64
C PRO A 110 -1.41 -26.55 5.28
N PRO A 111 -1.01 -27.84 5.24
CA PRO A 111 -0.70 -28.57 4.01
C PRO A 111 -1.98 -28.91 3.23
N SER A 112 -2.69 -27.88 2.75
CA SER A 112 -3.93 -28.00 2.01
C SER A 112 -4.14 -26.72 1.20
N GLY A 113 -3.86 -26.81 -0.09
CA GLY A 113 -4.25 -25.80 -1.07
C GLY A 113 -3.09 -24.97 -1.59
N SER A 114 -2.47 -25.50 -2.64
CA SER A 114 -1.95 -24.73 -3.77
C SER A 114 -2.17 -23.22 -3.70
N PHE A 115 -1.13 -22.46 -3.34
CA PHE A 115 -0.88 -21.22 -4.06
C PHE A 115 -0.08 -21.63 -5.30
N PRO A 116 -0.73 -21.92 -6.44
CA PRO A 116 0.03 -22.07 -7.66
C PRO A 116 0.67 -20.72 -7.90
N HIS A 117 1.98 -20.71 -8.02
CA HIS A 117 2.68 -19.60 -8.63
C HIS A 117 1.91 -19.25 -9.91
N PRO A 118 1.45 -18.00 -10.10
CA PRO A 118 0.61 -17.65 -11.26
C PRO A 118 1.26 -17.98 -12.60
N GLN A 119 2.60 -18.13 -12.67
CA GLN A 119 3.23 -18.64 -13.89
C GLN A 119 3.02 -20.13 -14.10
N GLN A 120 2.98 -21.00 -13.08
CA GLN A 120 2.65 -22.41 -13.28
C GLN A 120 1.22 -22.58 -13.80
N GLN A 121 0.26 -21.79 -13.30
CA GLN A 121 -1.11 -21.82 -13.82
C GLN A 121 -1.18 -21.26 -15.25
N GLN A 122 -0.48 -20.17 -15.55
CA GLN A 122 -0.41 -19.60 -16.90
C GLN A 122 0.28 -20.56 -17.89
N GLN A 123 1.37 -21.20 -17.49
CA GLN A 123 2.12 -22.20 -18.30
C GLN A 123 1.26 -23.43 -18.56
N ARG A 124 0.58 -23.96 -17.54
CA ARG A 124 -0.40 -25.05 -17.69
C ARG A 124 -1.55 -24.69 -18.63
N HIS A 125 -2.07 -23.46 -18.55
CA HIS A 125 -3.11 -22.99 -19.48
C HIS A 125 -2.56 -22.84 -20.90
N TYR A 126 -1.34 -22.34 -21.07
CA TYR A 126 -0.69 -22.20 -22.38
C TYR A 126 -0.41 -23.56 -23.04
N GLU A 127 0.13 -24.52 -22.29
CA GLU A 127 0.36 -25.88 -22.79
C GLU A 127 -0.96 -26.59 -23.15
N LEU A 128 -2.01 -26.42 -22.34
CA LEU A 128 -3.35 -26.95 -22.64
C LEU A 128 -3.95 -26.30 -23.90
N ASP A 129 -3.75 -24.99 -24.10
CA ASP A 129 -4.22 -24.28 -25.29
C ASP A 129 -3.49 -24.74 -26.57
N GLN A 130 -2.17 -24.95 -26.49
CA GLN A 130 -1.38 -25.52 -27.60
C GLN A 130 -1.82 -26.94 -27.94
N HIS A 131 -2.02 -27.80 -26.93
CA HIS A 131 -2.49 -29.18 -27.15
C HIS A 131 -3.89 -29.21 -27.79
N LYS A 132 -4.79 -28.33 -27.36
CA LYS A 132 -6.12 -28.19 -27.95
C LYS A 132 -6.06 -27.71 -29.39
N LYS A 133 -5.20 -26.74 -29.71
CA LYS A 133 -5.00 -26.27 -31.09
C LYS A 133 -4.47 -27.38 -32.00
N ILE A 134 -3.49 -28.14 -31.53
CA ILE A 134 -2.93 -29.29 -32.28
C ILE A 134 -3.99 -30.36 -32.48
N PHE A 135 -4.74 -30.73 -31.44
CA PHE A 135 -5.80 -31.73 -31.52
C PHE A 135 -6.93 -31.29 -32.47
N ASN A 136 -7.36 -30.03 -32.40
CA ASN A 136 -8.38 -29.46 -33.28
C ASN A 136 -7.92 -29.39 -34.74
N PHE A 137 -6.64 -29.09 -34.97
CA PHE A 137 -6.06 -29.11 -36.31
C PHE A 137 -6.01 -30.54 -36.87
N TYR A 138 -5.54 -31.50 -36.08
CA TYR A 138 -5.48 -32.90 -36.49
C TYR A 138 -6.88 -33.45 -36.80
N THR A 139 -7.86 -33.21 -35.92
CA THR A 139 -9.26 -33.59 -36.18
C THR A 139 -9.84 -32.89 -37.40
N TYR A 140 -9.51 -31.62 -37.65
CA TYR A 140 -9.94 -30.93 -38.87
C TYR A 140 -9.36 -31.57 -40.13
N VAL A 141 -8.09 -31.95 -40.11
CA VAL A 141 -7.42 -32.60 -41.24
C VAL A 141 -7.96 -34.02 -41.45
N THR A 142 -8.20 -34.81 -40.40
CA THR A 142 -8.70 -36.19 -40.53
C THR A 142 -10.17 -36.28 -40.93
N ASN A 143 -11.00 -35.27 -40.62
CA ASN A 143 -12.42 -35.25 -41.00
C ASN A 143 -12.69 -34.64 -42.39
N LYS A 144 -11.65 -34.19 -43.09
CA LYS A 144 -11.71 -33.61 -44.45
C LYS A 144 -11.26 -34.60 -45.55
N TRP A 145 -11.01 -35.85 -45.20
CA TRP A 145 -10.81 -37.01 -46.08
C TRP A 145 -11.95 -38.01 -45.87
#